data_AF-A0A517ZFE3-F1
#
_entry.id   AF-A0A517ZFE3-F1
#
_cell.length_a   1.000
_cell.length_b   1.000
_cell.length_c   1.000
_cell.angle_alpha   90.00
_cell.angle_beta   90.00
_cell.angle_gamma   90.00
#
_symmetry.space_group_name_H-M   'P 1'
#
loop_
_entity.id
_entity.type
_entity.pdbx_description
1 polymer ?
#
loop_
_entity_poly.entity_id
_entity_poly.type
_entity_poly.pdbx_seq_one_letter_code
_entity_poly.pdbx_strand_id
1 'polypeptide(L)'
;MSGQSPRVIPLDDAHEILGTFGIGPDNRSYQRWRRDDGIERHDLETILADSPHYLAVDWRSSLDELRDLICDQLEAVDVPVEFELHGEDGNKGTIHVGEQSLAVRYVASEEDDFDDVIRAINRLVAPRAAYRKLRSCEGTDGWAYVLATRETWRDLDAAAGAVTDMMFEPL
;
A
#
# COMPACT_ATOMS: atom_id res chain seq x y z
N MET A 1 -0.58 26.94 9.36
CA MET A 1 0.71 27.25 8.69
C MET A 1 1.00 26.05 7.81
N SER A 2 0.95 26.21 6.49
CA SER A 2 1.28 25.13 5.55
C SER A 2 2.80 24.99 5.52
N GLY A 3 3.34 24.19 6.44
CA GLY A 3 4.75 23.83 6.41
C GLY A 3 5.01 23.02 5.15
N GLN A 4 5.95 23.44 4.32
CA GLN A 4 6.42 22.61 3.22
C GLN A 4 6.96 21.31 3.82
N SER A 5 6.40 20.17 3.40
CA SER A 5 6.91 18.87 3.80
C SER A 5 8.40 18.78 3.47
N PRO A 6 9.23 18.18 4.34
CA PRO A 6 10.65 18.06 4.07
C PRO A 6 10.87 17.28 2.77
N ARG A 7 11.71 17.83 1.89
CA ARG A 7 12.07 17.19 0.61
C ARG A 7 12.96 15.96 0.83
N VAL A 8 13.79 16.00 1.86
CA VAL A 8 14.74 14.95 2.25
C VAL A 8 14.29 14.34 3.58
N ILE A 9 14.18 13.02 3.60
CA ILE A 9 13.83 12.22 4.77
C ILE A 9 15.12 11.76 5.44
N PRO A 10 15.32 12.06 6.75
CA PRO A 10 16.48 11.58 7.50
C PRO A 10 16.66 10.07 7.36
N LEU A 11 17.91 9.60 7.35
CA LEU A 11 18.20 8.19 7.17
C LEU A 11 17.55 7.31 8.24
N ASP A 12 17.52 7.74 9.50
CA ASP A 12 16.91 6.96 10.58
C ASP A 12 15.42 6.71 10.31
N ASP A 13 14.66 7.75 9.94
CA ASP A 13 13.24 7.63 9.59
C ASP A 13 13.04 6.78 8.32
N ALA A 14 13.91 6.95 7.32
CA ALA A 14 13.85 6.17 6.10
C ALA A 14 14.18 4.68 6.36
N HIS A 15 15.11 4.38 7.26
CA HIS A 15 15.44 3.01 7.66
C HIS A 15 14.29 2.36 8.42
N GLU A 16 13.60 3.13 9.27
CA GLU A 16 12.44 2.64 10.00
C GLU A 16 11.33 2.22 9.02
N ILE A 17 10.98 3.09 8.06
CA ILE A 17 9.94 2.80 7.06
C ILE A 17 10.38 1.65 6.14
N LEU A 18 11.57 1.73 5.54
CA LEU A 18 12.01 0.72 4.58
C LEU A 18 12.23 -0.64 5.24
N GLY A 19 12.83 -0.65 6.43
CA GLY A 19 13.06 -1.87 7.21
C GLY A 19 11.75 -2.55 7.60
N THR A 20 10.74 -1.77 7.99
CA THR A 20 9.38 -2.27 8.27
C THR A 20 8.80 -3.06 7.09
N PHE A 21 9.08 -2.61 5.87
CA PHE A 21 8.58 -3.23 4.64
C PHE A 21 9.59 -4.17 3.98
N GLY A 22 10.55 -4.69 4.75
CA GLY A 22 11.49 -5.72 4.31
C GLY A 22 12.62 -5.22 3.41
N ILE A 23 12.81 -3.91 3.30
CA ILE A 23 13.86 -3.31 2.47
C ILE A 23 15.08 -3.03 3.34
N GLY A 24 16.09 -3.88 3.20
CA GLY A 24 17.35 -3.79 3.93
C GLY A 24 18.47 -3.08 3.16
N PRO A 25 19.67 -2.98 3.77
CA PRO A 25 20.82 -2.32 3.17
C PRO A 25 21.31 -2.99 1.89
N ASP A 26 21.03 -4.27 1.66
CA ASP A 26 21.45 -4.96 0.43
C ASP A 26 20.54 -4.69 -0.77
N ASN A 27 19.40 -3.99 -0.57
CA ASN A 27 18.52 -3.60 -1.67
C ASN A 27 19.24 -2.60 -2.61
N ARG A 28 19.19 -2.89 -3.92
CA ARG A 28 19.90 -2.12 -4.95
C ARG A 28 19.36 -0.69 -5.08
N SER A 29 18.05 -0.51 -5.02
CA SER A 29 17.41 0.81 -5.12
C SER A 29 17.76 1.67 -3.92
N TYR A 30 17.72 1.10 -2.71
CA TYR A 30 18.17 1.75 -1.50
C TYR A 30 19.62 2.22 -1.61
N GLN A 31 20.54 1.35 -2.04
CA GLN A 31 21.95 1.71 -2.23
C GLN A 31 22.17 2.80 -3.27
N ARG A 32 21.34 2.84 -4.31
CA ARG A 32 21.43 3.84 -5.38
C ARG A 32 21.03 5.24 -4.92
N TRP A 33 20.00 5.33 -4.08
CA TRP A 33 19.33 6.59 -3.78
C TRP A 33 19.66 7.15 -2.39
N ARG A 34 20.25 6.35 -1.49
CA ARG A 34 20.73 6.83 -0.20
C ARG A 34 21.83 7.89 -0.36
N ARG A 35 21.76 8.93 0.47
CA ARG A 35 22.78 9.98 0.61
C ARG A 35 23.13 10.15 2.09
N ASP A 36 24.23 10.86 2.36
CA ASP A 36 24.68 11.09 3.73
C ASP A 36 23.66 11.89 4.57
N ASP A 37 22.83 12.71 3.93
CA ASP A 37 21.82 13.56 4.55
C ASP A 37 20.41 12.97 4.55
N GLY A 38 20.20 11.81 3.91
CA GLY A 38 18.88 11.18 3.81
C GLY A 38 18.54 10.59 2.44
N ILE A 39 17.24 10.46 2.20
CA ILE A 39 16.65 10.01 0.94
C ILE A 39 15.60 11.05 0.52
N GLU A 40 15.58 11.48 -0.74
CA GLU A 40 14.51 12.37 -1.20
C GLU A 40 13.17 11.63 -1.17
N ARG A 41 12.08 12.31 -0.79
CA ARG A 41 10.76 11.68 -0.65
C ARG A 41 10.36 10.81 -1.85
N HIS A 42 10.52 11.34 -3.07
CA HIS A 42 10.14 10.62 -4.30
C HIS A 42 11.03 9.38 -4.54
N ASP A 43 12.29 9.43 -4.13
CA ASP A 43 13.20 8.29 -4.18
C ASP A 43 12.79 7.24 -3.14
N LEU A 44 12.34 7.66 -1.95
CA LEU A 44 11.87 6.77 -0.88
C LEU A 44 10.68 5.93 -1.34
N GLU A 45 9.71 6.54 -2.02
CA GLU A 45 8.56 5.85 -2.63
C GLU A 45 9.02 4.88 -3.73
N THR A 46 9.98 5.28 -4.55
CA THR A 46 10.58 4.39 -5.58
C THR A 46 11.26 3.18 -4.97
N ILE A 47 11.99 3.36 -3.87
CA ILE A 47 12.61 2.25 -3.14
C ILE A 47 11.53 1.36 -2.52
N LEU A 48 10.51 1.96 -1.91
CA LEU A 48 9.41 1.24 -1.27
C LEU A 48 8.64 0.32 -2.23
N ALA A 49 8.59 0.69 -3.52
CA ALA A 49 8.01 -0.14 -4.58
C ALA A 49 8.71 -1.49 -4.79
N ASP A 50 9.92 -1.69 -4.25
CA ASP A 50 10.60 -2.99 -4.25
C ASP A 50 10.07 -3.93 -3.14
N SER A 51 9.20 -3.44 -2.24
CA SER A 51 8.65 -4.25 -1.15
C SER A 51 7.58 -5.23 -1.66
N PRO A 52 7.54 -6.48 -1.16
CA PRO A 52 6.42 -7.39 -1.44
C PRO A 52 5.08 -6.88 -0.89
N HIS A 53 5.10 -5.95 0.07
CA HIS A 53 3.90 -5.35 0.66
C HIS A 53 3.34 -4.17 -0.14
N TYR A 54 4.02 -3.79 -1.23
CA TYR A 54 3.64 -2.68 -2.09
C TYR A 54 2.70 -3.14 -3.20
N LEU A 55 1.57 -2.46 -3.35
CA LEU A 55 0.58 -2.70 -4.40
C LEU A 55 0.48 -1.47 -5.30
N ALA A 56 0.96 -1.57 -6.53
CA ALA A 56 0.70 -0.58 -7.58
C ALA A 56 -0.47 -1.02 -8.47
N VAL A 57 -1.33 -0.07 -8.79
CA VAL A 57 -2.50 -0.27 -9.63
C VAL A 57 -2.50 0.78 -10.74
N ASP A 58 -2.40 0.33 -11.99
CA ASP A 58 -2.68 1.18 -13.15
C ASP A 58 -4.20 1.29 -13.33
N TRP A 59 -4.70 2.45 -13.75
CA TRP A 59 -6.13 2.61 -14.01
C TRP A 59 -6.71 1.67 -15.06
N ARG A 60 -5.87 1.04 -15.88
CA ARG A 60 -6.30 0.04 -16.85
C ARG A 60 -6.32 -1.38 -16.29
N SER A 61 -5.76 -1.60 -15.10
CA SER A 61 -5.71 -2.93 -14.50
C SER A 61 -7.11 -3.47 -14.25
N SER A 62 -7.26 -4.79 -14.25
CA SER A 62 -8.51 -5.45 -13.84
C SER A 62 -8.41 -6.01 -12.43
N LEU A 63 -9.54 -6.34 -11.79
CA LEU A 63 -9.48 -7.07 -10.50
C LEU A 63 -8.83 -8.44 -10.66
N ASP A 64 -9.01 -9.11 -11.79
CA ASP A 64 -8.40 -10.43 -12.03
C ASP A 64 -6.88 -10.37 -12.02
N GLU A 65 -6.28 -9.35 -12.65
CA GLU A 65 -4.84 -9.14 -12.65
C GLU A 65 -4.27 -8.87 -11.25
N LEU A 66 -5.05 -8.22 -10.39
CA LEU A 66 -4.61 -7.79 -9.05
C LEU A 66 -4.98 -8.80 -7.95
N ARG A 67 -5.92 -9.71 -8.23
CA ARG A 67 -6.50 -10.64 -7.26
C ARG A 67 -5.42 -11.43 -6.52
N ASP A 68 -4.60 -12.13 -7.29
CA ASP A 68 -3.62 -13.07 -6.73
C ASP A 68 -2.57 -12.32 -5.90
N LEU A 69 -2.14 -11.13 -6.36
CA LEU A 69 -1.23 -10.27 -5.62
C LEU A 69 -1.84 -9.77 -4.29
N ILE A 70 -3.10 -9.35 -4.29
CA ILE A 70 -3.80 -8.92 -3.07
C ILE A 70 -3.91 -10.10 -2.08
N CYS A 71 -4.22 -11.30 -2.58
CA CYS A 71 -4.29 -12.50 -1.76
C CYS A 71 -2.94 -12.84 -1.13
N ASP A 72 -1.87 -12.88 -1.93
CA ASP A 72 -0.51 -13.16 -1.47
C ASP A 72 -0.05 -12.15 -0.39
N GLN A 73 -0.36 -10.86 -0.59
CA GLN A 73 -0.03 -9.81 0.37
C GLN A 73 -0.77 -9.99 1.70
N LEU A 74 -2.06 -10.28 1.67
CA LEU A 74 -2.87 -10.51 2.86
C LEU A 74 -2.45 -11.78 3.61
N GLU A 75 -2.12 -12.84 2.88
CA GLU A 75 -1.58 -14.07 3.47
C GLU A 75 -0.21 -13.82 4.14
N ALA A 76 0.64 -12.98 3.55
CA ALA A 76 1.94 -12.60 4.14
C ALA A 76 1.83 -11.83 5.47
N VAL A 77 0.64 -11.33 5.83
CA VAL A 77 0.35 -10.70 7.13
C VAL A 77 -0.64 -11.52 7.97
N ASP A 78 -0.68 -12.84 7.74
CA ASP A 78 -1.52 -13.81 8.44
C ASP A 78 -3.03 -13.53 8.33
N VAL A 79 -3.46 -12.98 7.20
CA VAL A 79 -4.87 -12.76 6.88
C VAL A 79 -5.25 -13.67 5.70
N PRO A 80 -5.70 -14.91 5.97
CA PRO A 80 -6.18 -15.79 4.90
C PRO A 80 -7.43 -15.18 4.26
N VAL A 81 -7.37 -15.05 2.94
CA VAL A 81 -8.41 -14.43 2.13
C VAL A 81 -8.71 -15.32 0.94
N GLU A 82 -9.99 -15.41 0.60
CA GLU A 82 -10.43 -15.97 -0.68
C GLU A 82 -11.07 -14.84 -1.48
N PHE A 83 -10.69 -14.71 -2.75
CA PHE A 83 -11.24 -13.69 -3.63
C PHE A 83 -11.88 -14.38 -4.84
N GLU A 84 -13.20 -14.43 -4.85
CA GLU A 84 -13.99 -15.03 -5.93
C GLU A 84 -14.38 -13.96 -6.93
N LEU A 85 -14.05 -14.16 -8.21
CA LEU A 85 -14.48 -13.26 -9.28
C LEU A 85 -15.79 -13.75 -9.90
N HIS A 86 -16.64 -12.79 -10.26
CA HIS A 86 -17.96 -13.04 -10.84
C HIS A 86 -18.05 -12.43 -12.24
N GLY A 87 -18.55 -13.20 -13.19
CA GLY A 87 -18.71 -12.80 -14.58
C GLY A 87 -17.46 -13.01 -15.43
N GLU A 88 -17.60 -12.88 -16.75
CA GLU A 88 -16.53 -13.16 -17.72
C GLU A 88 -15.47 -12.05 -17.77
N ASP A 89 -15.84 -10.81 -17.41
CA ASP A 89 -14.98 -9.64 -17.52
C ASP A 89 -14.04 -9.44 -16.31
N GLY A 90 -14.16 -10.26 -15.26
CA GLY A 90 -13.30 -10.17 -14.07
C GLY A 90 -13.41 -8.86 -13.27
N ASN A 91 -14.41 -8.01 -13.54
CA ASN A 91 -14.52 -6.67 -12.95
C ASN A 91 -15.32 -6.62 -11.63
N LYS A 92 -15.85 -7.75 -11.18
CA LYS A 92 -16.64 -7.87 -9.95
C LYS A 92 -16.22 -9.13 -9.22
N GLY A 93 -16.34 -9.10 -7.90
CA GLY A 93 -16.03 -10.27 -7.09
C GLY A 93 -16.58 -10.16 -5.67
N THR A 94 -16.33 -11.21 -4.90
CA THR A 94 -16.55 -11.23 -3.46
C THR A 94 -15.24 -11.57 -2.78
N ILE A 95 -14.87 -10.77 -1.77
CA ILE A 95 -13.72 -11.01 -0.92
C ILE A 95 -14.21 -11.65 0.37
N HIS A 96 -13.61 -12.76 0.77
CA HIS A 96 -13.94 -13.54 1.95
C HIS A 96 -12.78 -13.55 2.93
N VAL A 97 -13.02 -13.18 4.19
CA VAL A 97 -12.05 -13.25 5.28
C VAL A 97 -12.75 -13.89 6.48
N GLY A 98 -12.44 -15.17 6.73
CA GLY A 98 -13.16 -15.97 7.72
C GLY A 98 -14.66 -16.09 7.38
N GLU A 99 -15.53 -15.69 8.30
CA GLU A 99 -16.99 -15.72 8.10
C GLU A 99 -17.54 -14.45 7.43
N GLN A 100 -16.69 -13.44 7.19
CA GLN A 100 -17.11 -12.17 6.60
C GLN A 100 -16.86 -12.17 5.10
N SER A 101 -17.78 -11.55 4.35
CA SER A 101 -17.65 -11.38 2.92
C SER A 101 -18.14 -10.01 2.48
N LEU A 102 -17.46 -9.38 1.51
CA LEU A 102 -17.92 -8.15 0.88
C LEU A 102 -17.81 -8.26 -0.64
N ALA A 103 -18.87 -7.82 -1.32
CA ALA A 103 -18.84 -7.64 -2.76
C ALA A 103 -17.97 -6.43 -3.12
N VAL A 104 -17.16 -6.57 -4.16
CA VAL A 104 -16.33 -5.52 -4.73
C VAL A 104 -16.56 -5.44 -6.23
N ARG A 105 -16.33 -4.25 -6.77
CA ARG A 105 -16.42 -3.95 -8.19
C ARG A 105 -15.36 -2.93 -8.54
N TYR A 106 -14.73 -3.13 -9.69
CA TYR A 106 -13.88 -2.13 -10.31
C TYR A 106 -13.89 -2.32 -11.83
N VAL A 107 -14.27 -1.27 -12.55
CA VAL A 107 -14.30 -1.19 -14.01
C VAL A 107 -13.56 0.07 -14.44
N ALA A 108 -12.37 -0.09 -15.02
CA ALA A 108 -11.51 0.99 -15.51
C ALA A 108 -12.22 2.05 -16.37
N SER A 109 -13.22 1.64 -17.16
CA SER A 109 -13.93 2.52 -18.08
C SER A 109 -15.15 3.25 -17.47
N GLU A 110 -15.54 2.97 -16.23
CA GLU A 110 -16.77 3.50 -15.61
C GLU A 110 -16.50 4.55 -14.52
N GLU A 111 -15.32 5.18 -14.50
CA GLU A 111 -14.90 6.12 -13.44
C GLU A 111 -14.89 5.48 -12.02
N ASP A 112 -14.83 4.14 -11.94
CA ASP A 112 -14.69 3.44 -10.67
C ASP A 112 -13.36 3.82 -9.99
N ASP A 113 -13.39 4.03 -8.68
CA ASP A 113 -12.22 4.33 -7.86
C ASP A 113 -11.70 3.05 -7.19
N PHE A 114 -10.45 2.69 -7.46
CA PHE A 114 -9.86 1.49 -6.86
C PHE A 114 -9.75 1.60 -5.33
N ASP A 115 -9.77 2.81 -4.77
CA ASP A 115 -9.83 3.01 -3.33
C ASP A 115 -11.05 2.31 -2.70
N ASP A 116 -12.16 2.14 -3.42
CA ASP A 116 -13.35 1.46 -2.88
C ASP A 116 -13.13 -0.04 -2.67
N VAL A 117 -12.32 -0.68 -3.53
CA VAL A 117 -11.89 -2.07 -3.35
C VAL A 117 -11.02 -2.18 -2.11
N ILE A 118 -10.03 -1.28 -1.97
CA ILE A 118 -9.13 -1.27 -0.80
C ILE A 118 -9.88 -0.95 0.50
N ARG A 119 -10.86 -0.03 0.48
CA ARG A 119 -11.74 0.24 1.63
C ARG A 119 -12.56 -0.99 2.01
N ALA A 120 -13.07 -1.74 1.05
CA ALA A 120 -13.77 -2.99 1.33
C ALA A 120 -12.84 -4.03 1.98
N ILE A 121 -11.62 -4.18 1.48
CA ILE A 121 -10.60 -5.05 2.09
C ILE A 121 -10.29 -4.58 3.51
N ASN A 122 -9.98 -3.29 3.72
CA ASN A 122 -9.68 -2.71 5.03
C ASN A 122 -10.79 -2.96 6.06
N ARG A 123 -12.06 -2.96 5.64
CA ARG A 123 -13.20 -3.28 6.53
C ARG A 123 -13.19 -4.75 6.97
N LEU A 124 -12.83 -5.68 6.08
CA LEU A 124 -12.75 -7.10 6.39
C LEU A 124 -11.55 -7.42 7.31
N VAL A 125 -10.43 -6.73 7.13
CA VAL A 125 -9.17 -7.05 7.81
C VAL A 125 -8.92 -6.19 9.06
N ALA A 126 -9.87 -5.31 9.42
CA ALA A 126 -9.67 -4.14 10.27
C ALA A 126 -9.03 -4.37 11.66
N PRO A 127 -9.18 -5.48 12.40
CA PRO A 127 -8.41 -5.62 13.63
C PRO A 127 -6.97 -6.08 13.41
N ARG A 128 -6.63 -6.62 12.22
CA ARG A 128 -5.35 -7.30 11.97
C ARG A 128 -4.39 -6.50 11.11
N ALA A 129 -4.88 -5.97 9.99
CA ALA A 129 -4.05 -5.27 9.01
C ALA A 129 -4.76 -4.05 8.43
N ALA A 130 -4.04 -3.27 7.64
CA ALA A 130 -4.60 -2.22 6.81
C ALA A 130 -3.68 -1.90 5.65
N TYR A 131 -4.27 -1.65 4.49
CA TYR A 131 -3.66 -0.86 3.44
C TYR A 131 -3.73 0.62 3.79
N ARG A 132 -2.64 1.34 3.52
CA ARG A 132 -2.62 2.81 3.43
C ARG A 132 -2.18 3.23 2.03
N LYS A 133 -2.79 4.29 1.50
CA LYS A 133 -2.50 4.83 0.17
C LYS A 133 -1.26 5.72 0.22
N LEU A 134 -0.44 5.73 -0.82
CA LEU A 134 0.57 6.75 -1.00
C LEU A 134 -0.06 8.07 -1.46
N ARG A 135 0.24 9.15 -0.75
CA ARG A 135 -0.26 10.50 -1.07
C ARG A 135 0.22 11.04 -2.40
N SER A 136 1.33 10.52 -2.93
CA SER A 136 1.86 10.92 -4.25
C SER A 136 0.96 10.50 -5.41
N CYS A 137 0.04 9.57 -5.19
CA CYS A 137 -0.92 9.13 -6.20
C CYS A 137 -2.13 10.08 -6.36
N GLU A 138 -2.30 11.07 -5.47
CA GLU A 138 -3.38 12.05 -5.58
C GLU A 138 -3.28 12.83 -6.90
N GLY A 139 -4.30 12.72 -7.75
CA GLY A 139 -4.36 13.39 -9.06
C GLY A 139 -3.51 12.73 -10.16
N THR A 140 -3.10 11.48 -9.96
CA THR A 140 -2.41 10.67 -10.98
C THR A 140 -3.35 9.62 -11.59
N ASP A 141 -2.94 9.02 -12.70
CA ASP A 141 -3.66 7.95 -13.39
C ASP A 141 -3.47 6.57 -12.70
N GLY A 142 -3.04 6.52 -11.44
CA GLY A 142 -2.80 5.25 -10.77
C GLY A 142 -2.90 5.37 -9.26
N TRP A 143 -2.89 4.22 -8.61
CA TRP A 143 -2.88 4.11 -7.17
C TRP A 143 -1.70 3.29 -6.70
N ALA A 144 -1.23 3.60 -5.49
CA ALA A 144 -0.25 2.80 -4.80
C ALA A 144 -0.64 2.68 -3.33
N TYR A 145 -0.53 1.47 -2.82
CA TYR A 145 -0.89 1.13 -1.45
C TYR A 145 0.22 0.30 -0.82
N VAL A 146 0.30 0.35 0.50
CA VAL A 146 1.20 -0.51 1.27
C VAL A 146 0.40 -1.20 2.37
N LEU A 147 0.59 -2.51 2.49
CA LEU A 147 -0.04 -3.32 3.52
C LEU A 147 0.89 -3.51 4.72
N ALA A 148 0.34 -3.35 5.93
CA ALA A 148 1.02 -3.77 7.15
C ALA A 148 -0.01 -4.25 8.18
N THR A 149 0.48 -4.95 9.21
CA THR A 149 -0.36 -5.25 10.38
C THR A 149 -0.71 -3.94 11.12
N ARG A 150 -1.79 -3.95 11.90
CA ARG A 150 -2.19 -2.80 12.73
C ARG A 150 -1.14 -2.46 13.78
N GLU A 151 -0.46 -3.46 14.32
CA GLU A 151 0.65 -3.28 15.25
C GLU A 151 1.84 -2.60 14.56
N THR A 152 2.25 -3.10 13.40
CA THR A 152 3.31 -2.50 12.57
C THR A 152 3.01 -1.05 12.25
N TRP A 153 1.78 -0.73 11.81
CA TRP A 153 1.40 0.65 11.54
C TRP A 153 1.48 1.54 12.78
N ARG A 154 1.02 1.06 13.94
CA ARG A 154 1.07 1.81 15.20
C ARG A 154 2.51 2.08 15.62
N ASP A 155 3.38 1.09 15.49
CA ASP A 155 4.79 1.21 15.87
C ASP A 155 5.51 2.18 14.92
N LEU A 156 5.21 2.13 13.62
CA LEU A 156 5.74 3.06 12.63
C LEU A 156 5.23 4.49 12.85
N ASP A 157 3.95 4.68 13.16
CA ASP A 157 3.38 5.99 13.51
C ASP A 157 4.06 6.58 14.77
N ALA A 158 4.47 5.73 15.71
CA ALA A 158 5.16 6.16 16.92
C ALA A 158 6.63 6.51 16.68
N ALA A 159 7.32 5.76 15.81
CA ALA A 159 8.74 5.95 15.53
C ALA A 159 9.00 7.06 14.50
N ALA A 160 8.22 7.08 13.41
CA ALA A 160 8.41 7.94 12.24
C ALA A 160 7.10 8.64 11.80
N GLY A 161 6.24 9.02 12.75
CA GLY A 161 4.89 9.53 12.48
C GLY A 161 4.83 10.71 11.49
N ALA A 162 5.74 11.69 11.60
CA ALA A 162 5.76 12.83 10.68
C ALA A 162 6.02 12.43 9.22
N VAL A 163 6.88 11.43 9.00
CA VAL A 163 7.17 10.92 7.66
C VAL A 163 6.05 10.01 7.18
N THR A 164 5.49 9.20 8.08
CA THR A 164 4.36 8.31 7.79
C THR A 164 3.12 9.13 7.36
N ASP A 165 2.77 10.19 8.09
CA ASP A 165 1.67 11.10 7.74
C ASP A 165 1.90 11.82 6.40
N MET A 166 3.16 12.14 6.10
CA MET A 166 3.54 12.80 4.86
C MET A 166 3.47 11.85 3.65
N MET A 167 3.80 10.57 3.83
CA MET A 167 3.81 9.59 2.74
C MET A 167 2.45 8.94 2.53
N PHE A 168 1.74 8.64 3.61
CA PHE A 168 0.58 7.75 3.58
C PHE A 168 -0.71 8.44 3.99
N GLU A 169 -1.81 7.95 3.43
CA GLU A 169 -3.17 8.29 3.80
C GLU A 169 -3.94 7.04 4.25
N PRO A 170 -4.58 7.06 5.44
CA PRO A 170 -5.50 6.01 5.84
C PRO A 170 -6.75 5.96 4.96
N LEU A 171 -7.22 4.75 4.63
CA LEU A 171 -8.42 4.47 3.84
C LEU A 171 -9.52 3.79 4.66
#